data_AF-B6K369-F1
#
_entry.id   AF-B6K369-F1
#
_cell.length_a   1.000
_cell.length_b   1.000
_cell.length_c   1.000
_cell.angle_alpha   90.00
_cell.angle_beta   90.00
_cell.angle_gamma   90.00
#
_symmetry.space_group_name_H-M   'P 1'
#
loop_
_entity.id
_entity.type
_entity.pdbx_description
1 polymer ?
#
loop_
_entity_poly.entity_id
_entity_poly.type
_entity_poly.pdbx_seq_one_letter_code
_entity_poly.pdbx_strand_id
1 'polypeptide(L)'
;MKSVDPKENNIRSASNVSATETVRNSNNHSRIENTFCIRQVIDTLFCQLSKHIQVAENESLAELVIKVPEVSQIWLALSVLLEQHWKAATRLIDARKIVLVDYEKGQWKCTIDTGSFDINAKIWHCSCTQFVFSAFGKPLELINDSTVQFGFWGGRCLALHPPVCQHLVAACIYSVCYPKLKEQHNANRNEEHERSTEPPP
;
A
#
# COMPACT_ATOMS: atom_id res chain seq x y z
N MET A 1 71.21 -22.84 -42.64
CA MET A 1 72.06 -22.38 -41.50
C MET A 1 71.17 -21.61 -40.54
N LYS A 2 71.17 -22.05 -39.26
CA LYS A 2 70.52 -21.51 -38.05
C LYS A 2 68.97 -21.48 -38.09
N SER A 3 68.20 -22.41 -37.50
CA SER A 3 68.17 -23.11 -36.19
C SER A 3 67.47 -22.36 -35.04
N VAL A 4 66.55 -23.10 -34.41
CA VAL A 4 66.02 -23.03 -33.03
C VAL A 4 64.78 -22.17 -32.77
N ASP A 5 63.62 -22.82 -32.97
CA ASP A 5 62.59 -23.24 -31.99
C ASP A 5 62.17 -22.42 -30.75
N PRO A 6 60.91 -22.63 -30.28
CA PRO A 6 60.11 -21.74 -29.45
C PRO A 6 60.13 -22.08 -27.95
N LYS A 7 59.76 -21.11 -27.10
CA LYS A 7 59.42 -21.30 -25.67
C LYS A 7 58.24 -20.38 -25.34
N GLU A 8 57.05 -20.93 -25.13
CA GLU A 8 56.51 -21.46 -23.87
C GLU A 8 55.83 -20.40 -23.00
N ASN A 9 54.58 -20.71 -22.65
CA ASN A 9 53.87 -20.38 -21.42
C ASN A 9 53.46 -18.91 -21.18
N ASN A 10 52.14 -18.65 -21.23
CA ASN A 10 51.34 -18.74 -20.00
C ASN A 10 49.84 -18.69 -20.31
N ILE A 11 49.15 -19.78 -20.02
CA ILE A 11 47.72 -19.79 -19.71
C ILE A 11 47.55 -19.00 -18.41
N ARG A 12 46.74 -17.93 -18.42
CA ARG A 12 46.05 -17.47 -17.21
C ARG A 12 44.79 -16.69 -17.58
N SER A 13 43.68 -17.35 -17.28
CA SER A 13 42.32 -16.86 -17.19
C SER A 13 42.24 -15.50 -16.51
N ALA A 14 41.60 -14.52 -17.14
CA ALA A 14 41.14 -13.30 -16.49
C ALA A 14 39.61 -13.36 -16.36
N SER A 15 39.14 -14.27 -15.52
CA SER A 15 37.81 -14.24 -14.93
C SER A 15 37.98 -13.82 -13.47
N ASN A 16 38.23 -12.53 -13.24
CA ASN A 16 38.23 -11.98 -11.89
C ASN A 16 36.83 -11.45 -11.57
N VAL A 17 35.92 -12.38 -11.28
CA VAL A 17 34.82 -12.13 -10.35
C VAL A 17 35.46 -12.16 -8.97
N SER A 18 35.83 -11.00 -8.44
CA SER A 18 36.31 -10.90 -7.06
C SER A 18 35.26 -10.20 -6.22
N ALA A 19 34.59 -11.00 -5.39
CA ALA A 19 33.91 -10.53 -4.21
C ALA A 19 34.92 -9.87 -3.27
N THR A 20 34.79 -8.56 -3.07
CA THR A 20 35.36 -7.82 -1.94
C THR A 20 34.31 -6.76 -1.62
N GLU A 21 33.45 -6.99 -0.64
CA GLU A 21 33.68 -6.48 0.73
C GLU A 21 34.32 -5.10 0.72
N THR A 22 33.49 -4.07 0.89
CA THR A 22 33.93 -2.83 1.53
C THR A 22 32.92 -2.51 2.62
N VAL A 23 33.17 -3.13 3.77
CA VAL A 23 32.69 -2.69 5.08
C VAL A 23 33.65 -1.60 5.58
N ARG A 24 33.08 -0.60 6.28
CA ARG A 24 33.70 0.45 7.11
C ARG A 24 34.28 1.68 6.38
N ASN A 25 34.15 2.91 6.89
CA ASN A 25 33.79 3.36 8.24
C ASN A 25 33.29 4.82 8.26
N SER A 26 32.22 5.05 9.01
CA SER A 26 32.03 6.11 9.99
C SER A 26 32.64 7.49 9.74
N ASN A 27 31.79 8.44 9.32
CA ASN A 27 31.78 9.76 9.93
C ASN A 27 30.42 9.99 10.59
N ASN A 28 30.41 9.84 11.91
CA ASN A 28 29.33 10.24 12.79
C ASN A 28 29.10 11.75 12.66
N HIS A 29 28.11 12.12 11.86
CA HIS A 29 27.16 13.11 12.30
C HIS A 29 25.83 12.39 12.46
N SER A 30 25.44 12.19 13.72
CA SER A 30 24.09 11.89 14.15
C SER A 30 23.15 13.02 13.74
N ARG A 31 22.87 13.10 12.45
CA ARG A 31 21.67 13.74 11.95
C ARG A 31 20.63 12.64 12.02
N ILE A 32 19.83 12.67 13.08
CA ILE A 32 18.51 12.04 13.05
C ILE A 32 17.76 12.82 11.98
N GLU A 33 18.00 12.49 10.71
CA GLU A 33 17.14 12.91 9.63
C GLU A 33 15.87 12.08 9.84
N ASN A 34 14.91 12.69 10.55
CA ASN A 34 13.52 12.25 10.59
C ASN A 34 13.10 12.03 9.14
N THR A 35 13.22 10.79 8.66
CA THR A 35 12.82 10.41 7.31
C THR A 35 11.31 10.32 7.38
N PHE A 36 10.69 11.48 7.20
CA PHE A 36 9.24 11.63 7.26
C PHE A 36 8.64 10.90 6.08
N CYS A 37 8.17 9.69 6.32
CA CYS A 37 7.61 8.86 5.26
C CYS A 37 6.19 9.34 4.98
N ILE A 38 5.90 9.78 3.74
CA ILE A 38 4.55 10.23 3.32
C ILE A 38 3.48 9.16 3.63
N ARG A 39 3.90 7.89 3.69
CA ARG A 39 3.11 6.76 4.19
C ARG A 39 2.52 6.99 5.58
N GLN A 40 3.35 7.40 6.54
CA GLN A 40 2.94 7.60 7.94
C GLN A 40 1.94 8.74 8.04
N VAL A 41 2.09 9.77 7.21
CA VAL A 41 1.11 10.87 7.10
C VAL A 41 -0.22 10.35 6.62
N ILE A 42 -0.23 9.59 5.51
CA ILE A 42 -1.45 9.02 4.93
C ILE A 42 -2.14 8.09 5.93
N ASP A 43 -1.39 7.21 6.59
CA ASP A 43 -1.92 6.31 7.63
C ASP A 43 -2.50 7.08 8.82
N THR A 44 -1.79 8.11 9.30
CA THR A 44 -2.25 8.97 10.40
C THR A 44 -3.55 9.67 10.03
N LEU A 45 -3.64 10.25 8.84
CA LEU A 45 -4.83 10.95 8.35
C LEU A 45 -6.01 9.99 8.21
N PHE A 46 -5.83 8.79 7.65
CA PHE A 46 -6.92 7.81 7.58
C PHE A 46 -7.35 7.30 8.96
N CYS A 47 -6.41 7.11 9.88
CA CYS A 47 -6.73 6.74 11.26
C CYS A 47 -7.51 7.84 11.99
N GLN A 48 -7.13 9.11 11.82
CA GLN A 48 -7.87 10.24 12.38
C GLN A 48 -9.26 10.35 11.77
N LEU A 49 -9.37 10.23 10.44
CA LEU A 49 -10.65 10.26 9.73
C LEU A 49 -11.60 9.16 10.26
N SER A 50 -11.09 7.94 10.43
CA SER A 50 -11.87 6.82 10.98
C SER A 50 -12.40 7.10 12.38
N LYS A 51 -11.62 7.76 13.25
CA LYS A 51 -12.07 8.11 14.60
C LYS A 51 -13.23 9.11 14.55
N HIS A 52 -13.13 10.13 13.71
CA HIS A 52 -14.18 11.14 13.60
C HIS A 52 -15.47 10.60 12.96
N ILE A 53 -15.36 9.71 11.97
CA ILE A 53 -16.53 9.11 11.31
C ILE A 53 -17.25 8.12 12.22
N GLN A 54 -16.55 7.33 13.03
CA GLN A 54 -17.17 6.37 13.96
C GLN A 54 -18.08 7.05 14.99
N VAL A 55 -17.82 8.30 15.35
CA VAL A 55 -18.67 9.06 16.29
C VAL A 55 -19.99 9.50 15.64
N ALA A 56 -20.09 9.45 14.31
CA ALA A 56 -21.15 10.07 13.54
C ALA A 56 -21.95 9.04 12.72
N GLU A 57 -22.43 7.98 13.39
CA GLU A 57 -22.92 6.72 12.79
C GLU A 57 -24.12 6.82 11.83
N ASN A 58 -24.78 7.98 11.71
CA ASN A 58 -26.03 8.14 10.95
C ASN A 58 -25.98 9.15 9.81
N GLU A 59 -24.85 9.82 9.59
CA GLU A 59 -24.72 10.83 8.52
C GLU A 59 -23.96 10.29 7.33
N SER A 60 -24.29 10.79 6.13
CA SER A 60 -23.51 10.48 4.94
C SER A 60 -22.12 11.13 5.02
N LEU A 61 -21.14 10.52 4.36
CA LEU A 61 -19.78 11.08 4.30
C LEU A 61 -19.77 12.51 3.76
N ALA A 62 -20.61 12.81 2.77
CA ALA A 62 -20.72 14.15 2.20
C ALA A 62 -21.21 15.17 3.26
N GLU A 63 -22.18 14.80 4.09
CA GLU A 63 -22.66 15.66 5.18
C GLU A 63 -21.58 15.85 6.26
N LEU A 64 -20.86 14.79 6.63
CA LEU A 64 -19.77 14.87 7.60
C LEU A 64 -18.64 15.78 7.12
N VAL A 65 -18.26 15.66 5.85
CA VAL A 65 -17.25 16.53 5.22
C VAL A 65 -17.70 18.00 5.21
N ILE A 66 -18.99 18.30 5.24
CA ILE A 66 -19.50 19.68 5.29
C ILE A 66 -19.64 20.20 6.72
N LYS A 67 -20.15 19.38 7.64
CA LYS A 67 -20.56 19.81 8.98
C LYS A 67 -19.45 19.72 10.03
N VAL A 68 -18.50 18.78 9.87
CA VAL A 68 -17.46 18.50 10.87
C VAL A 68 -16.12 19.04 10.37
N PRO A 69 -15.63 20.18 10.90
CA PRO A 69 -14.42 20.85 10.40
C PRO A 69 -13.19 19.95 10.36
N GLU A 70 -13.01 19.07 11.35
CA GLU A 70 -11.90 18.13 11.42
C GLU A 70 -11.95 17.11 10.27
N VAL A 71 -13.15 16.60 9.96
CA VAL A 71 -13.36 15.70 8.81
C VAL A 71 -13.07 16.44 7.51
N SER A 72 -13.56 17.67 7.35
CA SER A 72 -13.29 18.50 6.17
C SER A 72 -11.79 18.72 5.95
N GLN A 73 -11.06 19.07 7.01
CA GLN A 73 -9.63 19.35 6.95
C GLN A 73 -8.83 18.10 6.59
N ILE A 74 -9.13 16.96 7.21
CA ILE A 74 -8.47 15.69 6.91
C ILE A 74 -8.80 15.24 5.47
N TRP A 75 -10.05 15.36 5.05
CA TRP A 75 -10.49 15.05 3.70
C TRP A 75 -9.76 15.90 2.65
N LEU A 76 -9.64 17.21 2.89
CA LEU A 76 -8.89 18.11 2.02
C LEU A 76 -7.40 17.75 1.99
N ALA A 77 -6.77 17.50 3.15
CA ALA A 77 -5.36 17.11 3.22
C ALA A 77 -5.09 15.83 2.43
N LEU A 78 -5.94 14.81 2.59
CA LEU A 78 -5.85 13.57 1.82
C LEU A 78 -6.03 13.83 0.32
N SER A 79 -6.97 14.69 -0.07
CA SER A 79 -7.22 15.01 -1.48
C SER A 79 -6.04 15.69 -2.16
N VAL A 80 -5.28 16.52 -1.43
CA VAL A 80 -4.07 17.19 -1.91
C VAL A 80 -2.92 16.19 -1.99
N LEU A 81 -2.71 15.38 -0.94
CA LEU A 81 -1.61 14.39 -0.92
C LEU A 81 -1.77 13.29 -1.97
N LEU A 82 -3.01 12.96 -2.32
CA LEU A 82 -3.37 11.88 -3.24
C LEU A 82 -4.01 12.40 -4.53
N GLU A 83 -3.76 13.66 -4.90
CA GLU A 83 -4.44 14.39 -5.98
C GLU A 83 -4.58 13.57 -7.28
N GLN A 84 -3.49 12.94 -7.71
CA GLN A 84 -3.43 12.15 -8.95
C GLN A 84 -4.37 10.94 -8.96
N HIS A 85 -4.80 10.47 -7.80
CA HIS A 85 -5.63 9.28 -7.62
C HIS A 85 -7.01 9.59 -7.03
N TRP A 86 -7.16 10.75 -6.37
CA TRP A 86 -8.32 11.08 -5.54
C TRP A 86 -9.63 11.09 -6.34
N LYS A 87 -9.70 11.87 -7.42
CA LYS A 87 -10.92 12.00 -8.24
C LYS A 87 -11.37 10.68 -8.87
N ALA A 88 -10.42 9.83 -9.25
CA ALA A 88 -10.74 8.53 -9.83
C ALA A 88 -11.16 7.54 -8.73
N ALA A 89 -10.54 7.60 -7.56
CA ALA A 89 -10.92 6.82 -6.40
C ALA A 89 -12.36 7.10 -5.96
N THR A 90 -12.75 8.38 -5.83
CA THR A 90 -14.12 8.75 -5.45
C THR A 90 -15.15 8.25 -6.47
N ARG A 91 -14.85 8.35 -7.77
CA ARG A 91 -15.72 7.78 -8.84
C ARG A 91 -15.92 6.26 -8.70
N LEU A 92 -14.88 5.52 -8.32
CA LEU A 92 -14.99 4.07 -8.10
C LEU A 92 -15.90 3.74 -6.92
N ILE A 93 -15.86 4.57 -5.87
CA ILE A 93 -16.74 4.46 -4.69
C ILE A 93 -18.18 4.76 -5.10
N ASP A 94 -18.41 5.88 -5.77
CA ASP A 94 -19.75 6.31 -6.21
C ASP A 94 -20.41 5.27 -7.13
N ALA A 95 -19.61 4.70 -8.05
CA ALA A 95 -20.05 3.65 -8.97
C ALA A 95 -20.15 2.25 -8.32
N ARG A 96 -19.90 2.13 -7.01
CA ARG A 96 -19.92 0.88 -6.23
C ARG A 96 -19.09 -0.24 -6.87
N LYS A 97 -17.93 0.11 -7.44
CA LYS A 97 -17.06 -0.83 -8.13
C LYS A 97 -16.13 -1.60 -7.19
N ILE A 98 -16.07 -1.20 -5.92
CA ILE A 98 -15.24 -1.83 -4.88
C ILE A 98 -16.12 -2.60 -3.93
N VAL A 99 -15.75 -3.85 -3.69
CA VAL A 99 -16.44 -4.79 -2.81
C VAL A 99 -15.45 -5.32 -1.78
N LEU A 100 -15.92 -5.40 -0.53
CA LEU A 100 -15.20 -6.01 0.57
C LEU A 100 -15.18 -7.54 0.42
N VAL A 101 -14.01 -8.15 0.44
CA VAL A 101 -13.86 -9.62 0.36
C VAL A 101 -13.59 -10.20 1.74
N ASP A 102 -12.62 -9.64 2.46
CA ASP A 102 -12.25 -10.07 3.82
C ASP A 102 -11.76 -8.85 4.62
N TYR A 103 -12.59 -8.38 5.56
CA TYR A 103 -12.26 -7.22 6.38
C TYR A 103 -11.04 -7.45 7.28
N GLU A 104 -10.95 -8.63 7.90
CA GLU A 104 -9.87 -8.96 8.83
C GLU A 104 -8.53 -9.04 8.11
N LYS A 105 -8.51 -9.40 6.82
CA LYS A 105 -7.31 -9.35 5.99
C LYS A 105 -7.14 -8.03 5.23
N GLY A 106 -8.10 -7.12 5.32
CA GLY A 106 -8.13 -5.88 4.54
C GLY A 106 -8.18 -6.10 3.04
N GLN A 107 -8.81 -7.19 2.60
CA GLN A 107 -8.91 -7.59 1.19
C GLN A 107 -10.19 -7.04 0.56
N TRP A 108 -10.01 -6.44 -0.60
CA TRP A 108 -11.06 -5.84 -1.42
C TRP A 108 -10.88 -6.27 -2.87
N LYS A 109 -11.97 -6.23 -3.61
CA LYS A 109 -11.99 -6.49 -5.04
C LYS A 109 -12.62 -5.32 -5.77
N CYS A 110 -11.95 -4.81 -6.79
CA CYS A 110 -12.50 -3.81 -7.68
C CYS A 110 -12.79 -4.44 -9.04
N THR A 111 -13.99 -4.22 -9.58
CA THR A 111 -14.36 -4.73 -10.92
C THR A 111 -14.81 -3.56 -11.79
N ILE A 112 -14.10 -3.35 -12.89
CA ILE A 112 -14.41 -2.35 -13.92
C ILE A 112 -14.44 -3.04 -15.30
N ASP A 113 -14.83 -2.31 -16.34
CA ASP A 113 -15.02 -2.89 -17.67
C ASP A 113 -13.75 -3.53 -18.25
N THR A 114 -12.57 -3.05 -17.83
CA THR A 114 -11.27 -3.55 -18.28
C THR A 114 -10.74 -4.73 -17.46
N GLY A 115 -11.42 -5.14 -16.39
CA GLY A 115 -11.03 -6.30 -15.59
C GLY A 115 -11.33 -6.19 -14.10
N SER A 116 -10.78 -7.14 -13.35
CA SER A 116 -10.92 -7.21 -11.90
C SER A 116 -9.56 -7.15 -11.22
N PHE A 117 -9.48 -6.41 -10.12
CA PHE A 117 -8.27 -6.15 -9.38
C PHE A 117 -8.44 -6.52 -7.91
N ASP A 118 -7.48 -7.29 -7.41
CA ASP A 118 -7.37 -7.63 -5.99
C ASP A 118 -6.59 -6.54 -5.29
N ILE A 119 -7.11 -6.11 -4.14
CA ILE A 119 -6.57 -5.02 -3.35
C ILE A 119 -6.39 -5.54 -1.93
N ASN A 120 -5.25 -5.26 -1.33
CA ASN A 120 -5.05 -5.47 0.09
C ASN A 120 -4.55 -4.17 0.72
N ALA A 121 -5.43 -3.50 1.46
CA ALA A 121 -5.14 -2.21 2.07
C ALA A 121 -4.23 -2.34 3.31
N LYS A 122 -4.25 -3.48 4.00
CA LYS A 122 -3.38 -3.76 5.16
C LYS A 122 -1.91 -3.97 4.77
N ILE A 123 -1.62 -4.53 3.61
CA ILE A 123 -0.23 -4.70 3.11
C ILE A 123 0.13 -3.73 1.96
N TRP A 124 -0.72 -2.72 1.70
CA TRP A 124 -0.52 -1.70 0.67
C TRP A 124 -0.32 -2.25 -0.74
N HIS A 125 -1.21 -3.12 -1.19
CA HIS A 125 -1.07 -3.80 -2.48
C HIS A 125 -2.32 -3.65 -3.36
N CYS A 126 -2.10 -3.55 -4.67
CA CYS A 126 -3.14 -3.70 -5.68
C CYS A 126 -2.59 -4.40 -6.93
N SER A 127 -3.33 -5.35 -7.50
CA SER A 127 -2.91 -6.07 -8.70
C SER A 127 -3.04 -5.28 -10.02
N CYS A 128 -3.49 -4.02 -9.97
CA CYS A 128 -3.62 -3.20 -11.18
C CYS A 128 -2.25 -2.78 -11.74
N THR A 129 -2.17 -2.63 -13.07
CA THR A 129 -0.93 -2.25 -13.77
C THR A 129 -0.39 -0.89 -13.35
N GLN A 130 -1.25 0.07 -13.01
CA GLN A 130 -0.84 1.39 -12.48
C GLN A 130 -0.02 1.24 -11.19
N PHE A 131 -0.45 0.37 -10.28
CA PHE A 131 0.24 0.11 -9.03
C PHE A 131 1.61 -0.52 -9.28
N VAL A 132 1.66 -1.55 -10.13
CA VAL A 132 2.91 -2.22 -10.53
C VAL A 132 3.88 -1.22 -11.14
N PHE A 133 3.43 -0.40 -12.09
CA PHE A 133 4.26 0.62 -12.71
C PHE A 133 4.76 1.65 -11.68
N SER A 134 3.92 2.10 -10.76
CA SER A 134 4.33 3.00 -9.69
C SER A 134 5.33 2.37 -8.71
N ALA A 135 5.29 1.05 -8.51
CA ALA A 135 6.17 0.34 -7.59
C ALA A 135 7.60 0.16 -8.15
N PHE A 136 7.72 0.03 -9.47
CA PHE A 136 9.00 -0.23 -10.15
C PHE A 136 9.52 0.96 -10.99
N GLY A 137 8.71 2.00 -11.18
CA GLY A 137 9.03 3.14 -12.04
C GLY A 137 9.93 4.22 -11.40
N LYS A 138 10.29 4.08 -10.12
CA LYS A 138 11.18 5.01 -9.40
C LYS A 138 12.24 4.21 -8.63
N PRO A 139 13.48 4.72 -8.52
CA PRO A 139 14.46 4.15 -7.60
C PRO A 139 13.85 4.06 -6.20
N LEU A 140 13.78 2.84 -5.66
CA LEU A 140 13.23 2.62 -4.33
C LEU A 140 14.29 3.02 -3.31
N GLU A 141 14.11 4.19 -2.71
CA GLU A 141 14.76 4.51 -1.45
C GLU A 141 14.09 3.66 -0.36
N LEU A 142 14.80 2.61 0.06
CA LEU A 142 14.34 1.72 1.10
C LEU A 142 14.75 2.26 2.48
N ILE A 143 13.77 2.35 3.36
CA ILE A 143 14.00 2.64 4.78
C ILE A 143 14.51 1.34 5.42
N ASN A 144 15.81 1.27 5.70
CA ASN A 144 16.40 0.16 6.44
C ASN A 144 16.43 0.47 7.94
N ASP A 145 15.23 0.67 8.50
CA ASP A 145 15.07 0.98 9.92
C ASP A 145 14.06 0.01 10.55
N SER A 146 14.58 -0.87 11.40
CA SER A 146 13.79 -1.86 12.14
C SER A 146 12.88 -1.25 13.21
N THR A 147 13.00 0.05 13.49
CA THR A 147 12.17 0.77 14.47
C THR A 147 10.91 1.37 13.86
N VAL A 148 10.76 1.34 12.53
CA VAL A 148 9.57 1.84 11.85
C VAL A 148 8.37 0.99 12.27
N GLN A 149 7.50 1.58 13.11
CA GLN A 149 6.21 0.99 13.41
C GLN A 149 5.32 1.10 12.18
N PHE A 150 4.72 -0.02 11.80
CA PHE A 150 3.83 -0.10 10.65
C PHE A 150 2.40 0.19 11.11
N GLY A 151 1.77 1.16 10.47
CA GLY A 151 0.39 1.57 10.74
C GLY A 151 -0.63 0.51 10.35
N PHE A 152 -1.89 0.76 10.69
CA PHE A 152 -3.00 -0.12 10.32
C PHE A 152 -3.13 -0.24 8.80
N TRP A 153 -2.87 0.86 8.09
CA TRP A 153 -2.80 0.89 6.65
C TRP A 153 -1.36 0.58 6.22
N GLY A 154 -1.24 -0.40 5.33
CA GLY A 154 -0.09 -0.55 4.46
C GLY A 154 1.15 -1.29 4.98
N GLY A 155 1.11 -1.84 6.20
CA GLY A 155 2.03 -2.87 6.64
C GLY A 155 3.50 -2.54 6.42
N ARG A 156 4.33 -3.56 6.12
CA ARG A 156 5.79 -3.43 5.94
C ARG A 156 6.21 -2.81 4.59
N CYS A 157 5.62 -1.69 4.18
CA CYS A 157 6.11 -0.97 3.00
C CYS A 157 7.40 -0.21 3.36
N LEU A 158 8.54 -0.69 2.88
CA LEU A 158 9.86 -0.10 3.14
C LEU A 158 10.19 1.07 2.21
N ALA A 159 9.35 1.37 1.21
CA ALA A 159 9.58 2.46 0.28
C ALA A 159 9.23 3.82 0.92
N LEU A 160 10.13 4.80 0.81
CA LEU A 160 9.88 6.19 1.26
C LEU A 160 8.67 6.83 0.55
N HIS A 161 8.50 6.51 -0.73
CA HIS A 161 7.34 6.87 -1.54
C HIS A 161 6.59 5.60 -1.95
N PRO A 162 5.57 5.20 -1.18
CA PRO A 162 4.86 3.96 -1.46
C PRO A 162 4.12 4.08 -2.80
N PRO A 163 4.04 3.00 -3.60
CA PRO A 163 3.22 2.99 -4.80
C PRO A 163 1.76 3.25 -4.46
N VAL A 164 1.08 4.07 -5.25
CA VAL A 164 -0.33 4.40 -5.04
C VAL A 164 -1.09 4.20 -6.35
N CYS A 165 -2.35 3.78 -6.24
CA CYS A 165 -3.30 3.77 -7.34
C CYS A 165 -4.69 4.15 -6.84
N GLN A 166 -5.58 4.52 -7.78
CA GLN A 166 -6.96 4.87 -7.48
C GLN A 166 -7.73 3.78 -6.72
N HIS A 167 -7.45 2.50 -7.00
CA HIS A 167 -8.15 1.37 -6.36
C HIS A 167 -7.78 1.25 -4.88
N LEU A 168 -6.49 1.44 -4.56
CA LEU A 168 -6.00 1.36 -3.20
C LEU A 168 -6.49 2.54 -2.36
N VAL A 169 -6.49 3.75 -2.93
CA VAL A 169 -7.07 4.94 -2.29
C VAL A 169 -8.56 4.73 -2.03
N ALA A 170 -9.30 4.26 -3.03
CA ALA A 170 -10.72 4.01 -2.90
C ALA A 170 -11.02 2.94 -1.83
N ALA A 171 -10.26 1.84 -1.77
CA ALA A 171 -10.40 0.84 -0.72
C ALA A 171 -10.12 1.41 0.69
N CYS A 172 -9.12 2.28 0.85
CA CYS A 172 -8.83 2.94 2.13
C CYS A 172 -9.98 3.87 2.55
N ILE A 173 -10.47 4.72 1.64
CA ILE A 173 -11.63 5.59 1.90
C ILE A 173 -12.84 4.73 2.26
N TYR A 174 -13.12 3.67 1.49
CA TYR A 174 -14.26 2.79 1.73
C TYR A 174 -14.21 2.16 3.12
N SER A 175 -13.03 1.66 3.50
CA SER A 175 -12.82 1.04 4.81
C SER A 175 -13.07 2.00 5.98
N VAL A 176 -12.69 3.26 5.81
CA VAL A 176 -12.79 4.29 6.84
C VAL A 176 -14.22 4.84 6.93
N CYS A 177 -14.88 5.02 5.79
CA CYS A 177 -16.16 5.72 5.73
C CYS A 177 -17.37 4.80 5.89
N TYR A 178 -17.19 3.49 5.74
CA TYR A 178 -18.28 2.51 5.84
C TYR A 178 -17.97 1.40 6.85
N PRO A 179 -17.75 1.72 8.15
CA PRO A 179 -17.43 0.73 9.17
C PRO A 179 -18.56 -0.31 9.35
N LYS A 180 -19.82 0.06 9.07
CA LYS A 180 -20.97 -0.87 9.08
C LYS A 180 -20.84 -2.02 8.06
N LEU A 181 -19.99 -1.90 7.04
CA LEU A 181 -19.67 -3.04 6.17
C LEU A 181 -18.96 -4.16 6.93
N LYS A 182 -18.21 -3.85 7.99
CA LYS A 182 -17.61 -4.88 8.85
C LYS A 182 -18.70 -5.73 9.51
N GLU A 183 -19.74 -5.07 10.01
CA GLU A 183 -20.88 -5.72 10.67
C GLU A 183 -21.68 -6.56 9.68
N GLN A 184 -21.97 -6.01 8.50
CA GLN A 184 -22.67 -6.72 7.42
C GLN A 184 -21.85 -7.90 6.87
N HIS A 185 -20.54 -7.75 6.70
CA HIS A 185 -19.66 -8.85 6.28
C HIS A 185 -19.66 -9.99 7.30
N ASN A 186 -19.55 -9.66 8.59
CA ASN A 186 -19.62 -10.64 9.66
C ASN A 186 -20.99 -11.34 9.74
N ALA A 187 -22.08 -10.60 9.55
CA ALA A 187 -23.43 -11.16 9.53
C ALA A 187 -23.61 -12.14 8.35
N ASN A 188 -23.21 -11.75 7.14
CA ASN A 188 -23.32 -12.60 5.95
C ASN A 188 -22.47 -13.88 6.07
N ARG A 189 -21.28 -13.80 6.69
CA ARG A 189 -20.43 -14.98 6.94
C ARG A 189 -21.08 -15.99 7.89
N ASN A 190 -21.81 -15.50 8.88
CA ASN A 190 -22.52 -16.36 9.83
C ASN A 190 -23.71 -17.06 9.14
N GLU A 191 -24.46 -16.35 8.29
CA GLU A 191 -25.58 -16.93 7.52
C GLU A 191 -25.13 -17.98 6.49
N GLU A 192 -23.97 -17.80 5.85
CA GLU A 192 -23.39 -18.80 4.95
C GLU A 192 -22.90 -20.03 5.71
N HIS A 193 -22.35 -19.85 6.91
CA HIS A 193 -21.94 -20.96 7.76
C HIS A 193 -23.14 -21.78 8.23
N GLU A 194 -24.22 -21.13 8.65
CA GLU A 194 -25.47 -21.79 9.04
C GLU A 194 -26.10 -22.59 7.89
N ARG A 195 -26.17 -22.01 6.69
CA ARG A 195 -26.65 -22.72 5.47
C ARG A 195 -25.78 -23.90 5.05
N SER A 196 -24.49 -23.86 5.35
CA SER A 196 -23.56 -24.95 5.04
C SER A 196 -23.64 -26.11 6.04
N THR A 197 -24.27 -25.90 7.19
CA THR A 197 -24.45 -26.90 8.26
C THR A 197 -25.83 -27.56 8.27
N GLU A 198 -26.77 -27.10 7.45
CA GLU A 198 -28.05 -27.78 7.29
C GLU A 198 -27.85 -29.10 6.52
N PRO A 199 -28.26 -30.25 7.07
CA PRO A 199 -28.18 -31.51 6.35
C PRO A 199 -29.10 -31.47 5.12
N PRO A 200 -28.69 -32.07 4.00
CA PRO A 200 -29.50 -32.06 2.79
C PRO A 200 -30.85 -32.74 3.03
N PRO A 201 -31.91 -32.32 2.31
CA PRO A 201 -33.27 -32.86 2.45
C PRO A 201 -33.37 -34.34 2.09
#